data_AF-A0A1S5Y2A4-F1
#
_entry.id   AF-A0A1S5Y2A4-F1
#
_cell.length_a   1.000
_cell.length_b   1.000
_cell.length_c   1.000
_cell.angle_alpha   90.00
_cell.angle_beta   90.00
_cell.angle_gamma   90.00
#
_symmetry.space_group_name_H-M   'P 1'
#
loop_
_entity.id
_entity.type
_entity.pdbx_description
1 polymer ?
#
loop_
_entity_poly.entity_id
_entity_poly.type
_entity_poly.pdbx_seq_one_letter_code
_entity_poly.pdbx_strand_id
1 'polypeptide(L)'
;MKPTSIAIVAVTVVALSASIGSAWYLDAREPRKPYPKATPPPDPSPVYTPSDEPVLSEEEIEKRAEDHNAMLARNIEAALLGRDAERREMAFTFLVPELLDLGPELLVDLHSRQKPGEARDTLRTELARQWVARDRDAAVKWMKSLDDEERERAAKEAVDALSVFAPDQAILVADEMGIGRGDGYLERLVQSWAEADLEGAEAWLASQPDDARTAPLRARIEQVRERQKDDEAG
;
A
#
# COMPACT_ATOMS: atom_id res chain seq x y z
N MET A 1 59.61 -31.50 -31.29
CA MET A 1 58.69 -32.13 -30.31
C MET A 1 57.88 -31.01 -29.69
N LYS A 2 56.56 -31.06 -29.83
CA LYS A 2 55.64 -29.96 -29.53
C LYS A 2 55.29 -29.92 -28.04
N PRO A 3 55.08 -28.74 -27.44
CA PRO A 3 54.61 -28.60 -26.07
C PRO A 3 53.11 -28.95 -25.99
N THR A 4 52.76 -29.86 -25.08
CA THR A 4 51.39 -30.13 -24.66
C THR A 4 50.87 -28.94 -23.86
N SER A 5 49.90 -28.22 -24.43
CA SER A 5 49.18 -27.13 -23.77
C SER A 5 47.98 -27.70 -23.02
N ILE A 6 47.83 -27.40 -21.73
CA ILE A 6 46.54 -27.49 -21.02
C ILE A 6 45.99 -26.07 -20.97
N ALA A 7 45.08 -25.77 -21.90
CA ALA A 7 44.29 -24.55 -21.92
C ALA A 7 43.01 -24.81 -21.11
N ILE A 8 42.77 -24.01 -20.06
CA ILE A 8 41.44 -23.87 -19.47
C ILE A 8 40.68 -22.89 -20.37
N VAL A 9 39.73 -23.43 -21.12
CA VAL A 9 38.91 -22.73 -22.10
C VAL A 9 37.81 -21.97 -21.37
N ALA A 10 37.83 -20.64 -21.47
CA ALA A 10 36.62 -19.82 -21.47
C ALA A 10 35.89 -20.05 -22.81
N VAL A 11 34.55 -20.08 -22.81
CA VAL A 11 33.64 -19.55 -23.87
C VAL A 11 32.24 -20.20 -23.78
N THR A 12 31.26 -19.33 -23.49
CA THR A 12 29.86 -19.24 -23.97
C THR A 12 28.90 -20.44 -24.01
N VAL A 13 27.71 -20.18 -23.45
CA VAL A 13 26.35 -20.32 -24.02
C VAL A 13 26.24 -21.03 -25.39
N VAL A 14 25.32 -22.01 -25.45
CA VAL A 14 24.29 -22.26 -26.49
C VAL A 14 24.11 -23.77 -26.77
N ALA A 15 22.86 -24.20 -26.58
CA ALA A 15 22.16 -25.34 -27.21
C ALA A 15 22.71 -26.76 -27.03
N LEU A 16 22.01 -27.55 -26.20
CA LEU A 16 21.90 -29.00 -26.35
C LEU A 16 20.42 -29.41 -26.32
N SER A 17 19.79 -29.41 -27.49
CA SER A 17 18.67 -30.30 -27.80
C SER A 17 18.86 -30.84 -29.21
N ALA A 18 19.68 -31.89 -29.31
CA ALA A 18 19.87 -32.63 -30.56
C ALA A 18 19.85 -34.12 -30.27
N SER A 19 18.64 -34.69 -30.10
CA SER A 19 18.44 -36.16 -30.11
C SER A 19 17.06 -36.62 -30.59
N ILE A 20 16.33 -35.88 -31.46
CA ILE A 20 15.17 -36.45 -32.18
C ILE A 20 15.09 -35.86 -33.59
N GLY A 21 16.10 -36.14 -34.43
CA GLY A 21 16.25 -35.55 -35.76
C GLY A 21 16.09 -36.51 -36.95
N SER A 22 15.50 -37.69 -36.77
CA SER A 22 15.47 -38.72 -37.83
C SER A 22 14.21 -39.58 -37.82
N ALA A 23 13.05 -39.00 -37.49
CA ALA A 23 11.75 -39.67 -37.62
C ALA A 23 10.71 -38.87 -38.45
N TRP A 24 11.04 -37.69 -38.97
CA TRP A 24 10.07 -36.80 -39.64
C TRP A 24 10.22 -36.67 -41.15
N TYR A 25 10.92 -37.59 -41.82
CA TYR A 25 11.16 -37.48 -43.26
C TYR A 25 10.38 -38.47 -44.15
N LEU A 26 9.45 -39.27 -43.61
CA LEU A 26 8.68 -40.24 -44.42
C LEU A 26 7.16 -40.22 -44.19
N ASP A 27 6.57 -39.06 -43.88
CA ASP A 27 5.10 -38.91 -43.90
C ASP A 27 4.64 -37.57 -44.49
N ALA A 28 5.10 -37.26 -45.71
CA ALA A 28 4.70 -36.06 -46.44
C ALA A 28 4.22 -36.37 -47.86
N ARG A 29 3.47 -37.46 -48.04
CA ARG A 29 2.86 -37.81 -49.33
C ARG A 29 1.39 -38.25 -49.28
N GLU A 30 0.67 -37.96 -48.20
CA GLU A 30 -0.79 -37.97 -48.28
C GLU A 30 -1.29 -36.58 -48.73
N PRO A 31 -2.09 -36.49 -49.81
CA PRO A 31 -2.76 -35.24 -50.15
C PRO A 31 -3.69 -34.89 -48.99
N ARG A 32 -3.46 -33.73 -48.35
CA ARG A 32 -4.33 -33.22 -47.29
C ARG A 32 -5.77 -33.22 -47.81
N LYS A 33 -6.67 -33.95 -47.14
CA LYS A 33 -8.10 -33.85 -47.43
C LYS A 33 -8.49 -32.37 -47.34
N PRO A 34 -9.21 -31.81 -48.32
CA PRO A 34 -9.64 -30.43 -48.26
C PRO A 34 -10.40 -30.20 -46.95
N TYR A 35 -10.09 -29.12 -46.24
CA TYR A 35 -10.93 -28.72 -45.11
C TYR A 35 -12.38 -28.62 -45.60
N PRO A 36 -13.35 -29.21 -44.89
CA PRO A 36 -14.75 -28.96 -45.20
C PRO A 36 -14.96 -27.44 -45.17
N LYS A 37 -15.71 -26.91 -46.14
CA LYS A 37 -16.04 -25.48 -46.18
C LYS A 37 -16.61 -25.10 -44.80
N ALA A 38 -16.08 -24.02 -44.22
CA ALA A 38 -16.59 -23.49 -42.95
C ALA A 38 -18.12 -23.38 -43.05
N THR A 39 -18.83 -24.07 -42.16
CA THR A 39 -20.24 -23.79 -41.97
C THR A 39 -20.36 -22.35 -41.47
N PRO A 40 -21.37 -21.59 -41.90
CA PRO A 40 -21.64 -20.28 -41.31
C PRO A 40 -21.65 -20.41 -39.77
N PRO A 41 -21.05 -19.48 -39.03
CA PRO A 41 -21.19 -19.48 -37.57
C PRO A 41 -22.69 -19.52 -37.23
N PRO A 42 -23.09 -20.21 -36.15
CA PRO A 42 -24.47 -20.14 -35.68
C PRO A 42 -24.84 -18.67 -35.50
N ASP A 43 -26.10 -18.33 -35.78
CA ASP A 43 -26.59 -16.97 -35.58
C ASP A 43 -26.18 -16.48 -34.17
N PRO A 44 -25.67 -15.24 -34.04
CA PRO A 44 -25.22 -14.73 -32.76
C PRO A 44 -26.37 -14.86 -31.77
N SER A 45 -26.17 -15.68 -30.73
CA SER A 45 -27.09 -15.66 -29.60
C SER A 45 -27.04 -14.25 -29.00
N PRO A 46 -28.18 -13.61 -28.70
CA PRO A 46 -28.17 -12.32 -28.03
C PRO A 46 -27.45 -12.51 -26.68
N VAL A 47 -26.24 -11.96 -26.57
CA VAL A 47 -25.38 -12.02 -25.37
C VAL A 47 -25.99 -11.19 -24.22
N TYR A 48 -27.05 -10.43 -24.51
CA TYR A 48 -27.81 -9.64 -23.55
C TYR A 48 -29.29 -10.00 -23.63
N THR A 49 -29.78 -10.70 -22.62
CA THR A 49 -31.19 -10.70 -22.25
C THR A 49 -31.39 -9.57 -21.24
N PRO A 50 -32.22 -8.56 -21.54
CA PRO A 50 -32.62 -7.56 -20.54
C PRO A 50 -33.10 -8.27 -19.27
N SER A 51 -32.62 -7.83 -18.11
CA SER A 51 -33.13 -8.36 -16.84
C SER A 51 -34.60 -7.98 -16.70
N ASP A 52 -35.44 -8.94 -16.30
CA ASP A 52 -36.83 -8.67 -15.89
C ASP A 52 -36.88 -8.08 -14.46
N GLU A 53 -35.75 -7.96 -13.77
CA GLU A 53 -35.69 -7.27 -12.49
C GLU A 53 -35.96 -5.77 -12.69
N PRO A 54 -36.91 -5.19 -11.93
CA PRO A 54 -37.19 -3.77 -12.02
C PRO A 54 -35.94 -2.97 -11.61
N VAL A 55 -35.61 -1.94 -12.40
CA VAL A 55 -34.59 -0.96 -12.03
C VAL A 55 -35.05 -0.29 -10.74
N LEU A 56 -34.19 -0.29 -9.73
CA LEU A 56 -34.47 0.34 -8.43
C LEU A 56 -34.72 1.82 -8.62
N SER A 57 -35.69 2.35 -7.87
CA SER A 57 -35.88 3.78 -7.74
C SER A 57 -34.69 4.43 -7.03
N GLU A 58 -34.51 5.73 -7.24
CA GLU A 58 -33.47 6.52 -6.57
C GLU A 58 -33.57 6.42 -5.03
N GLU A 59 -34.79 6.49 -4.49
CA GLU A 59 -35.06 6.32 -3.06
C GLU A 59 -34.65 4.92 -2.55
N GLU A 60 -34.90 3.86 -3.33
CA GLU A 60 -34.48 2.50 -2.96
C GLU A 60 -32.96 2.32 -3.03
N ILE A 61 -32.28 3.01 -3.95
CA ILE A 61 -30.82 3.00 -4.06
C ILE A 61 -30.21 3.71 -2.85
N GLU A 62 -30.69 4.91 -2.53
CA GLU A 62 -30.22 5.71 -1.39
C GLU A 62 -30.42 4.94 -0.08
N LYS A 63 -31.62 4.40 0.14
CA LYS A 63 -31.90 3.60 1.33
C LYS A 63 -30.99 2.38 1.45
N ARG A 64 -30.71 1.68 0.34
CA ARG A 64 -29.78 0.53 0.36
C ARG A 64 -28.35 0.95 0.72
N ALA A 65 -27.91 2.13 0.25
CA ALA A 65 -26.61 2.67 0.62
C ALA A 65 -26.56 3.01 2.11
N GLU A 66 -27.59 3.66 2.66
CA GLU A 66 -27.71 3.95 4.09
C GLU A 66 -27.70 2.66 4.94
N ASP A 67 -28.49 1.67 4.54
CA ASP A 67 -28.58 0.38 5.22
C ASP A 67 -27.22 -0.34 5.23
N HIS A 68 -26.48 -0.27 4.11
CA HIS A 68 -25.13 -0.81 3.98
C HIS A 68 -24.13 -0.09 4.88
N ASN A 69 -24.09 1.24 4.82
CA ASN A 69 -23.21 2.06 5.66
C ASN A 69 -23.45 1.79 7.15
N ALA A 70 -24.72 1.72 7.54
CA ALA A 70 -25.11 1.41 8.91
C ALA A 70 -24.73 -0.03 9.31
N MET A 71 -24.79 -0.98 8.38
CA MET A 71 -24.32 -2.35 8.61
C MET A 71 -22.80 -2.39 8.85
N LEU A 72 -22.01 -1.71 8.03
CA LEU A 72 -20.56 -1.62 8.20
C LEU A 72 -20.20 -1.03 9.56
N ALA A 73 -20.80 0.12 9.93
CA ALA A 73 -20.56 0.77 11.22
C ALA A 73 -20.88 -0.13 12.42
N ARG A 74 -22.02 -0.84 12.39
CA ARG A 74 -22.39 -1.81 13.45
C ARG A 74 -21.40 -2.96 13.55
N ASN A 75 -20.91 -3.47 12.42
CA ASN A 75 -19.95 -4.57 12.40
C ASN A 75 -18.58 -4.15 12.95
N ILE A 76 -18.12 -2.94 12.61
CA ILE A 76 -16.89 -2.35 13.18
C ILE A 76 -17.04 -2.20 14.69
N GLU A 77 -18.15 -1.62 15.16
CA GLU A 77 -18.40 -1.42 16.59
C GLU A 77 -18.48 -2.75 17.37
N ALA A 78 -19.16 -3.75 16.80
CA ALA A 78 -19.22 -5.08 17.40
C ALA A 78 -17.83 -5.73 17.49
N ALA A 79 -16.96 -5.51 16.51
CA ALA A 79 -15.60 -6.02 16.51
C ALA A 79 -14.69 -5.29 17.52
N LEU A 80 -14.86 -3.98 17.69
CA LEU A 80 -14.17 -3.17 18.69
C LEU A 80 -14.50 -3.59 20.12
N LEU A 81 -15.79 -3.83 20.40
CA LEU A 81 -16.27 -4.23 21.73
C LEU A 81 -16.03 -5.71 22.04
N GLY A 82 -15.73 -6.51 21.02
CA GLY A 82 -15.50 -7.94 21.13
C GLY A 82 -14.11 -8.28 21.70
N ARG A 83 -14.02 -9.44 22.37
CA ARG A 83 -12.73 -10.01 22.82
C ARG A 83 -11.94 -10.69 21.69
N ASP A 84 -12.59 -10.92 20.55
CA ASP A 84 -12.01 -11.60 19.40
C ASP A 84 -11.11 -10.63 18.62
N ALA A 85 -9.80 -10.83 18.74
CA ALA A 85 -8.80 -10.03 18.05
C ALA A 85 -8.79 -10.26 16.54
N GLU A 86 -9.10 -11.47 16.08
CA GLU A 86 -9.16 -11.78 14.65
C GLU A 86 -10.34 -11.05 14.00
N ARG A 87 -11.50 -11.03 14.68
CA ARG A 87 -12.66 -10.28 14.19
C ARG A 87 -12.39 -8.78 14.09
N ARG A 88 -11.69 -8.23 15.08
CA ARG A 88 -11.28 -6.82 15.07
C ARG A 88 -10.30 -6.53 13.94
N GLU A 89 -9.31 -7.39 13.73
CA GLU A 89 -8.36 -7.26 12.63
C GLU A 89 -9.05 -7.34 11.26
N MET A 90 -10.01 -8.25 11.08
CA MET A 90 -10.81 -8.32 9.85
C MET A 90 -11.63 -7.04 9.64
N ALA A 91 -12.21 -6.47 10.70
CA ALA A 91 -12.94 -5.21 10.60
C ALA A 91 -12.01 -4.07 10.15
N PHE A 92 -10.79 -4.00 10.68
CA PHE A 92 -9.80 -3.00 10.30
C PHE A 92 -9.25 -3.21 8.89
N THR A 93 -9.07 -4.47 8.47
CA THR A 93 -8.54 -4.81 7.15
C THR A 93 -9.56 -4.59 6.03
N PHE A 94 -10.85 -4.79 6.29
CA PHE A 94 -11.86 -4.78 5.22
C PHE A 94 -12.94 -3.71 5.41
N LEU A 95 -13.50 -3.57 6.62
CA LEU A 95 -14.68 -2.74 6.84
C LEU A 95 -14.33 -1.26 7.05
N VAL A 96 -13.26 -0.97 7.79
CA VAL A 96 -12.78 0.42 8.00
C VAL A 96 -12.38 1.05 6.66
N PRO A 97 -11.56 0.41 5.79
CA PRO A 97 -11.28 0.89 4.44
C PRO A 97 -12.54 1.23 3.65
N GLU A 98 -13.50 0.31 3.61
CA GLU A 98 -14.72 0.47 2.83
C GLU A 98 -15.55 1.66 3.34
N LEU A 99 -15.73 1.75 4.67
CA LEU A 99 -16.48 2.86 5.26
C LEU A 99 -15.76 4.21 5.06
N LEU A 100 -14.43 4.21 5.09
CA LEU A 100 -13.62 5.39 4.84
C LEU A 100 -13.69 5.88 3.39
N ASP A 101 -13.72 4.94 2.44
CA ASP A 101 -13.87 5.24 1.01
C ASP A 101 -15.29 5.74 0.67
N LEU A 102 -16.30 5.31 1.43
CA LEU A 102 -17.68 5.81 1.33
C LEU A 102 -17.85 7.22 1.92
N GLY A 103 -17.14 7.52 3.00
CA GLY A 103 -17.19 8.82 3.64
C GLY A 103 -16.45 8.85 4.99
N PRO A 104 -15.35 9.59 5.16
CA PRO A 104 -14.62 9.64 6.42
C PRO A 104 -15.46 10.15 7.59
N GLU A 105 -16.45 11.01 7.33
CA GLU A 105 -17.39 11.50 8.33
C GLU A 105 -18.18 10.38 9.02
N LEU A 106 -18.41 9.24 8.35
CA LEU A 106 -19.07 8.07 8.93
C LEU A 106 -18.22 7.46 10.05
N LEU A 107 -16.90 7.37 9.85
CA LEU A 107 -15.97 6.89 10.87
C LEU A 107 -15.73 7.95 11.96
N VAL A 108 -15.74 9.23 11.61
CA VAL A 108 -15.64 10.33 12.60
C VAL A 108 -16.86 10.35 13.53
N ASP A 109 -18.07 10.17 13.00
CA ASP A 109 -19.28 10.03 13.81
C ASP A 109 -19.20 8.78 14.69
N LEU A 110 -18.80 7.64 14.11
CA LEU A 110 -18.62 6.39 14.84
C LEU A 110 -17.61 6.51 15.98
N HIS A 111 -16.50 7.23 15.77
CA HIS A 111 -15.51 7.54 16.81
C HIS A 111 -16.09 8.45 17.89
N SER A 112 -16.77 9.53 17.50
CA SER A 112 -17.26 10.56 18.41
C SER A 112 -18.30 10.03 19.40
N ARG A 113 -19.13 9.06 18.98
CA ARG A 113 -20.12 8.40 19.82
C ARG A 113 -19.55 7.32 20.76
N GLN A 114 -18.30 6.88 20.57
CA GLN A 114 -17.68 5.94 21.49
C GLN A 114 -17.41 6.61 22.84
N LYS A 115 -17.68 5.88 23.92
CA LYS A 115 -17.31 6.29 25.28
C LYS A 115 -15.79 6.28 25.42
N PRO A 116 -15.20 7.14 26.28
CA PRO A 116 -13.77 7.05 26.61
C PRO A 116 -13.37 5.63 27.03
N GLY A 117 -12.28 5.13 26.45
CA GLY A 117 -11.74 3.79 26.70
C GLY A 117 -11.16 3.12 25.44
N GLU A 118 -10.78 1.85 25.59
CA GLU A 118 -10.03 1.07 24.60
C GLU A 118 -10.64 1.09 23.19
N ALA A 119 -11.97 0.95 23.08
CA ALA A 119 -12.63 0.95 21.77
C ALA A 119 -12.47 2.29 21.03
N ARG A 120 -12.60 3.41 21.74
CA ARG A 120 -12.40 4.76 21.19
C ARG A 120 -10.94 4.98 20.80
N ASP A 121 -10.02 4.60 21.70
CA ASP A 121 -8.58 4.72 21.47
C ASP A 121 -8.12 3.93 20.24
N THR A 122 -8.60 2.69 20.13
CA THR A 122 -8.26 1.80 19.00
C THR A 122 -8.82 2.34 17.70
N LEU A 123 -10.07 2.80 17.70
CA LEU A 123 -10.68 3.38 16.50
C LEU A 123 -10.00 4.69 16.08
N ARG A 124 -9.57 5.54 17.03
CA ARG A 124 -8.78 6.75 16.74
C ARG A 124 -7.47 6.40 16.04
N THR A 125 -6.72 5.45 16.61
CA THR A 125 -5.45 4.98 16.04
C THR A 125 -5.65 4.45 14.63
N GLU A 126 -6.66 3.61 14.43
CA GLU A 126 -6.92 3.00 13.12
C GLU A 126 -7.38 4.03 12.09
N LEU A 127 -8.27 4.95 12.48
CA LEU A 127 -8.73 6.03 11.62
C LEU A 127 -7.56 6.95 11.21
N ALA A 128 -6.69 7.34 12.14
CA ALA A 128 -5.53 8.18 11.84
C ALA A 128 -4.57 7.50 10.86
N ARG A 129 -4.23 6.22 11.13
CA ARG A 129 -3.33 5.39 10.31
C ARG A 129 -3.84 5.23 8.88
N GLN A 130 -5.13 4.94 8.73
CA GLN A 130 -5.74 4.64 7.44
C GLN A 130 -6.13 5.88 6.63
N TRP A 131 -6.57 6.94 7.30
CA TRP A 131 -7.04 8.14 6.61
C TRP A 131 -5.89 8.98 6.10
N VAL A 132 -4.80 9.12 6.87
CA VAL A 132 -3.65 9.91 6.42
C VAL A 132 -3.03 9.34 5.14
N ALA A 133 -3.09 8.03 4.96
CA ALA A 133 -2.59 7.34 3.77
C ALA A 133 -3.44 7.59 2.51
N ARG A 134 -4.72 7.95 2.69
CA ARG A 134 -5.68 8.21 1.60
C ARG A 134 -5.80 9.69 1.29
N ASP A 135 -6.00 10.50 2.33
CA ASP A 135 -6.18 11.94 2.26
C ASP A 135 -5.53 12.57 3.51
N ARG A 136 -4.26 12.92 3.35
CA ARG A 136 -3.44 13.54 4.39
C ARG A 136 -4.08 14.82 4.94
N ASP A 137 -4.56 15.69 4.05
CA ASP A 137 -5.03 17.02 4.44
C ASP A 137 -6.36 16.94 5.20
N ALA A 138 -7.27 16.08 4.76
CA ALA A 138 -8.52 15.84 5.48
C ALA A 138 -8.28 15.14 6.83
N ALA A 139 -7.37 14.15 6.88
CA ALA A 139 -7.00 13.48 8.12
C ALA A 139 -6.37 14.46 9.13
N VAL A 140 -5.44 15.31 8.69
CA VAL A 140 -4.82 16.35 9.52
C VAL A 140 -5.86 17.34 10.05
N LYS A 141 -6.81 17.77 9.21
CA LYS A 141 -7.92 18.63 9.63
C LYS A 141 -8.76 17.97 10.72
N TRP A 142 -9.07 16.69 10.59
CA TRP A 142 -9.78 15.94 11.64
C TRP A 142 -8.95 15.83 12.92
N MET A 143 -7.68 15.42 12.84
CA MET A 143 -6.82 15.32 14.03
C MET A 143 -6.72 16.65 14.78
N LYS A 144 -6.63 17.77 14.06
CA LYS A 144 -6.65 19.13 14.65
C LYS A 144 -7.96 19.49 15.36
N SER A 145 -9.05 18.80 15.07
CA SER A 145 -10.35 19.02 15.72
C SER A 145 -10.51 18.25 17.04
N LEU A 146 -9.61 17.30 17.31
CA LEU A 146 -9.60 16.52 18.55
C LEU A 146 -9.05 17.36 19.72
N ASP A 147 -9.34 16.91 20.94
CA ASP A 147 -8.70 17.46 22.14
C ASP A 147 -7.18 17.22 22.11
N ASP A 148 -6.44 17.90 22.99
CA ASP A 148 -4.98 17.90 22.93
C ASP A 148 -4.36 16.51 23.04
N GLU A 149 -4.91 15.65 23.90
CA GLU A 149 -4.40 14.30 24.16
C GLU A 149 -4.72 13.35 22.99
N GLU A 150 -5.96 13.37 22.50
CA GLU A 150 -6.38 12.58 21.34
C GLU A 150 -5.67 13.05 20.07
N ARG A 151 -5.48 14.36 19.88
CA ARG A 151 -4.78 14.95 18.74
C ARG A 151 -3.33 14.49 18.68
N GLU A 152 -2.60 14.57 19.79
CA GLU A 152 -1.20 14.16 19.85
C GLU A 152 -1.05 12.66 19.50
N ARG A 153 -1.90 11.81 20.09
CA ARG A 153 -1.90 10.37 19.80
C ARG A 153 -2.23 10.07 18.35
N ALA A 154 -3.31 10.63 17.82
CA ALA A 154 -3.70 10.42 16.42
C ALA A 154 -2.60 10.89 15.45
N ALA A 155 -2.03 12.07 15.69
CA ALA A 155 -0.95 12.61 14.86
C ALA A 155 0.30 11.72 14.90
N LYS A 156 0.68 11.21 16.07
CA LYS A 156 1.81 10.29 16.19
C LYS A 156 1.57 9.01 15.39
N GLU A 157 0.40 8.39 15.50
CA GLU A 157 0.05 7.20 14.74
C GLU A 157 0.05 7.45 13.23
N ALA A 158 -0.42 8.61 12.79
CA ALA A 158 -0.39 9.02 11.38
C ALA A 158 1.05 9.18 10.86
N VAL A 159 1.95 9.81 11.64
CA VAL A 159 3.36 9.96 11.26
C VAL A 159 4.06 8.60 11.22
N ASP A 160 3.84 7.76 12.23
CA ASP A 160 4.39 6.40 12.28
C ASP A 160 3.90 5.58 11.06
N ALA A 161 2.64 5.70 10.68
CA ALA A 161 2.09 5.05 9.49
C ALA A 161 2.78 5.49 8.21
N LEU A 162 2.89 6.81 7.99
CA LEU A 162 3.52 7.37 6.80
C LEU A 162 5.02 7.05 6.75
N SER A 163 5.71 6.96 7.89
CA SER A 163 7.16 6.76 7.94
C SER A 163 7.64 5.50 7.20
N VAL A 164 6.77 4.50 7.08
CA VAL A 164 7.07 3.22 6.44
C VAL A 164 7.06 3.30 4.91
N PHE A 165 6.22 4.15 4.30
CA PHE A 165 6.00 4.15 2.84
C PHE A 165 6.09 5.53 2.19
N ALA A 166 6.03 6.61 2.96
CA ALA A 166 6.12 8.00 2.53
C ALA A 166 6.81 8.85 3.62
N PRO A 167 8.11 8.59 3.92
CA PRO A 167 8.83 9.26 5.01
C PRO A 167 8.94 10.78 4.83
N ASP A 168 8.99 11.28 3.59
CA ASP A 168 8.91 12.71 3.27
C ASP A 168 7.58 13.31 3.75
N GLN A 169 6.46 12.63 3.51
CA GLN A 169 5.14 13.04 3.97
C GLN A 169 5.00 12.92 5.48
N ALA A 170 5.59 11.89 6.08
CA ALA A 170 5.62 11.70 7.53
C ALA A 170 6.23 12.92 8.25
N ILE A 171 7.35 13.42 7.72
CA ILE A 171 8.02 14.62 8.25
C ILE A 171 7.13 15.86 8.09
N LEU A 172 6.47 16.04 6.95
CA LEU A 172 5.55 17.17 6.73
C LEU A 172 4.37 17.16 7.73
N VAL A 173 3.74 16.00 7.93
CA VAL A 173 2.66 15.84 8.91
C VAL A 173 3.17 16.09 10.32
N ALA A 174 4.37 15.59 10.66
CA ALA A 174 4.96 15.81 11.97
C ALA A 174 5.21 17.31 12.24
N ASP A 175 5.74 18.05 11.27
CA ASP A 175 5.96 19.49 11.41
C ASP A 175 4.65 20.25 11.61
N GLU A 176 3.63 19.93 10.81
CA GLU A 176 2.31 20.56 10.85
C GLU A 176 1.57 20.29 12.15
N MET A 177 1.71 19.07 12.69
CA MET A 177 1.07 18.64 13.94
C MET A 177 1.92 18.90 15.18
N GLY A 178 3.17 19.35 15.01
CA GLY A 178 4.09 19.63 16.10
C GLY A 178 4.69 18.38 16.77
N ILE A 179 4.69 17.24 16.07
CA ILE A 179 5.21 15.95 16.54
C ILE A 179 6.73 15.92 16.41
N GLY A 180 7.41 15.37 17.42
CA GLY A 180 8.84 15.08 17.36
C GLY A 180 9.77 16.29 17.48
N ARG A 181 9.26 17.42 18.00
CA ARG A 181 10.07 18.63 18.19
C ARG A 181 10.95 18.49 19.44
N GLY A 182 12.25 18.26 19.23
CA GLY A 182 13.26 18.33 20.29
C GLY A 182 13.42 17.05 21.12
N ASP A 183 12.80 15.94 20.72
CA ASP A 183 12.87 14.63 21.39
C ASP A 183 13.66 13.56 20.59
N GLY A 184 14.24 13.97 19.46
CA GLY A 184 15.01 13.10 18.57
C GLY A 184 14.15 12.22 17.65
N TYR A 185 12.82 12.38 17.63
CA TYR A 185 11.95 11.50 16.87
C TYR A 185 12.13 11.66 15.35
N LEU A 186 12.19 12.89 14.85
CA LEU A 186 12.43 13.14 13.41
C LEU A 186 13.82 12.68 12.96
N GLU A 187 14.83 12.82 13.81
CA GLU A 187 16.18 12.33 13.56
C GLU A 187 16.20 10.81 13.40
N ARG A 188 15.46 10.08 14.25
CA ARG A 188 15.33 8.61 14.13
C ARG A 188 14.58 8.22 12.87
N LEU A 189 13.51 8.94 12.53
CA LEU A 189 12.74 8.70 11.30
C LEU A 189 13.62 8.89 10.07
N VAL A 190 14.33 10.02 9.97
CA VAL A 190 15.25 10.30 8.86
C VAL A 190 16.42 9.32 8.81
N GLN A 191 16.95 8.92 9.96
CA GLN A 191 17.97 7.88 10.00
C GLN A 191 17.44 6.55 9.43
N SER A 192 16.26 6.10 9.88
CA SER A 192 15.63 4.87 9.38
C SER A 192 15.33 4.95 7.88
N TRP A 193 14.89 6.12 7.40
CA TRP A 193 14.68 6.34 5.98
C TRP A 193 16.01 6.23 5.21
N ALA A 194 17.05 6.94 5.63
CA ALA A 194 18.36 6.88 4.96
C ALA A 194 18.98 5.48 4.98
N GLU A 195 18.73 4.69 6.04
CA GLU A 195 19.17 3.29 6.12
C GLU A 195 18.47 2.40 5.08
N ALA A 196 17.21 2.70 4.72
CA ALA A 196 16.44 1.96 3.72
C ALA A 196 16.63 2.50 2.29
N ASP A 197 16.74 3.81 2.14
CA ASP A 197 16.82 4.55 0.87
C ASP A 197 17.60 5.85 1.08
N LEU A 198 18.93 5.74 0.99
CA LEU A 198 19.85 6.86 1.16
C LEU A 198 19.64 7.93 0.08
N GLU A 199 19.46 7.53 -1.18
CA GLU A 199 19.29 8.44 -2.31
C GLU A 199 18.03 9.28 -2.15
N GLY A 200 16.90 8.66 -1.77
CA GLY A 200 15.66 9.37 -1.51
C GLY A 200 15.78 10.37 -0.35
N ALA A 201 16.42 9.97 0.76
CA ALA A 201 16.63 10.85 1.91
C ALA A 201 17.51 12.06 1.57
N GLU A 202 18.58 11.86 0.78
CA GLU A 202 19.46 12.93 0.31
C GLU A 202 18.75 13.88 -0.66
N ALA A 203 17.98 13.34 -1.61
CA ALA A 203 17.21 14.13 -2.57
C ALA A 203 16.18 15.01 -1.86
N TRP A 204 15.47 14.46 -0.87
CA TRP A 204 14.56 15.24 -0.04
C TRP A 204 15.30 16.33 0.71
N LEU A 205 16.40 16.01 1.39
CA LEU A 205 17.16 17.00 2.15
C LEU A 205 17.69 18.15 1.26
N ALA A 206 18.10 17.85 0.02
CA ALA A 206 18.54 18.85 -0.94
C ALA A 206 17.42 19.82 -1.37
N SER A 207 16.16 19.41 -1.24
CA SER A 207 14.98 20.26 -1.49
C SER A 207 14.59 21.14 -0.30
N GLN A 208 15.16 20.89 0.90
CA GLN A 208 14.82 21.63 2.10
C GLN A 208 15.71 22.88 2.28
N PRO A 209 15.22 23.95 2.93
CA PRO A 209 16.06 25.07 3.35
C PRO A 209 17.18 24.60 4.27
N ASP A 210 18.37 25.20 4.17
CA ASP A 210 19.46 24.90 5.10
C ASP A 210 19.32 25.76 6.36
N ASP A 211 18.70 25.18 7.39
CA ASP A 211 18.39 25.87 8.64
C ASP A 211 18.58 24.97 9.88
N ALA A 212 18.28 25.53 11.05
CA ALA A 212 18.39 24.81 12.32
C ALA A 212 17.47 23.58 12.42
N ARG A 213 16.39 23.52 11.63
CA ARG A 213 15.48 22.38 11.59
C ARG A 213 16.09 21.25 10.77
N THR A 214 16.75 21.53 9.66
CA THR A 214 17.32 20.49 8.78
C THR A 214 18.72 20.05 9.18
N ALA A 215 19.46 20.89 9.92
CA ALA A 215 20.81 20.57 10.38
C ALA A 215 20.94 19.22 11.11
N PRO A 216 20.11 18.88 12.13
CA PRO A 216 20.20 17.57 12.79
C PRO A 216 19.82 16.40 11.88
N LEU A 217 18.88 16.61 10.94
CA LEU A 217 18.45 15.58 9.99
C LEU A 217 19.57 15.29 8.97
N ARG A 218 20.26 16.33 8.48
CA ARG A 218 21.44 16.23 7.61
C ARG A 218 22.53 15.40 8.26
N ALA A 219 22.81 15.63 9.54
CA ALA A 219 23.81 14.88 10.28
C ALA A 219 23.51 13.37 10.33
N ARG A 220 22.23 12.99 10.40
CA ARG A 220 21.80 11.57 10.37
C ARG A 220 22.02 10.92 9.01
N ILE A 221 21.66 11.62 7.94
CA ILE A 221 21.88 11.14 6.57
C ILE A 221 23.38 10.95 6.31
N GLU A 222 24.22 11.92 6.71
CA GLU A 222 25.68 11.81 6.58
C GLU A 222 26.24 10.61 7.36
N GLN A 223 25.77 10.41 8.59
CA GLN A 223 26.19 9.28 9.41
C GLN A 223 25.87 7.93 8.74
N VAL A 224 24.71 7.82 8.08
CA VAL A 224 24.34 6.61 7.34
C VAL A 224 25.22 6.43 6.10
N ARG A 225 25.47 7.50 5.35
CA ARG A 225 26.35 7.48 4.17
C ARG A 225 27.75 6.96 4.51
N GLU A 226 28.37 7.50 5.56
CA GLU A 226 29.72 7.10 5.94
C GLU A 226 29.76 5.63 6.38
N ARG A 227 28.74 5.16 7.12
CA ARG A 227 28.63 3.75 7.52
C ARG A 227 28.55 2.82 6.31
N GLN A 228 27.74 3.15 5.31
CA GLN A 228 27.60 2.33 4.10
C GLN A 228 28.90 2.30 3.28
N LYS A 229 29.64 3.41 3.20
CA LYS A 229 30.96 3.43 2.55
C LYS A 229 31.97 2.51 3.25
N ASP A 230 31.98 2.52 4.58
CA ASP A 230 32.87 1.67 5.37
C ASP A 230 32.54 0.19 5.16
N ASP A 231 31.24 -0.16 5.10
CA ASP A 231 30.77 -1.53 4.85
C ASP A 231 31.11 -2.03 3.43
N GLU A 232 31.15 -1.14 2.42
CA GLU A 232 31.56 -1.48 1.06
C GLU A 232 33.09 -1.63 0.89
N ALA A 233 33.87 -1.01 1.78
CA ALA A 233 35.32 -1.01 1.73
C ALA A 233 35.99 -2.19 2.47
N GLY A 234 35.23 -2.91 3.31
CA GLY A 234 35.70 -4.05 4.13
C GLY A 234 35.50 -5.41 3.50
#